data_AF-A0A4Q2DKZ8-F1
#
_entry.id   AF-A0A4Q2DKZ8-F1
#
_cell.length_a   1.000
_cell.length_b   1.000
_cell.length_c   1.000
_cell.angle_alpha   90.00
_cell.angle_beta   90.00
_cell.angle_gamma   90.00
#
_symmetry.space_group_name_H-M   'P 1'
#
loop_
_entity.id
_entity.type
_entity.pdbx_description
1 polymer ?
#
loop_
_entity_poly.entity_id
_entity_poly.type
_entity_poly.pdbx_seq_one_letter_code
_entity_poly.pdbx_strand_id
1 'polypeptide(L)'
;MGNKIFPDKNEFEELGIHPICTAALVIAMGRRLGLGDVGPWYSMALEGLQFPVPGASMTEEDEGAQEICALAALTFFRTFGAEQFASLMSSPADGRTYGTVLDFLKVLKEKEVIKYRPGVTLLENVISDVESDDKQEHSVGEVYRDLFPGENKESS
;
A
#
# COMPACT_ATOMS: atom_id res chain seq x y z
N MET A 1 -26.13 17.79 -14.91
CA MET A 1 -25.32 16.63 -15.33
C MET A 1 -24.27 16.43 -14.26
N GLY A 2 -24.43 15.42 -13.41
CA GLY A 2 -23.55 15.21 -12.26
C GLY A 2 -22.22 14.62 -12.71
N ASN A 3 -21.12 15.27 -12.31
CA ASN A 3 -19.78 14.70 -12.45
C ASN A 3 -19.76 13.36 -11.71
N LYS A 4 -19.56 12.26 -12.45
CA LYS A 4 -19.23 10.97 -11.84
C LYS A 4 -17.80 11.10 -11.29
N ILE A 5 -17.70 11.21 -9.97
CA ILE A 5 -16.43 11.32 -9.22
C ILE A 5 -15.75 9.94 -9.07
N PHE A 6 -16.37 8.86 -9.57
CA PHE A 6 -15.83 7.52 -9.45
C PHE A 6 -15.95 6.75 -10.77
N PRO A 7 -14.85 6.13 -11.25
CA PRO A 7 -14.89 5.23 -12.40
C PRO A 7 -15.73 3.99 -12.11
N ASP A 8 -16.42 3.49 -13.13
CA ASP A 8 -17.29 2.31 -13.03
C ASP A 8 -16.43 1.03 -12.91
N LYS A 9 -17.00 -0.04 -12.32
CA LYS A 9 -16.31 -1.31 -12.02
C LYS A 9 -15.54 -1.91 -13.22
N ASN A 10 -15.97 -1.62 -14.45
CA ASN A 10 -15.35 -2.09 -15.69
C ASN A 10 -14.07 -1.34 -16.08
N GLU A 11 -13.92 -0.06 -15.71
CA GLU A 11 -12.67 0.69 -15.97
C GLU A 11 -11.52 0.16 -15.11
N PHE A 12 -11.81 -0.36 -13.91
CA PHE A 12 -10.81 -0.97 -13.03
C PHE A 12 -10.29 -2.33 -13.53
N GLU A 13 -11.13 -3.11 -14.23
CA GLU A 13 -10.70 -4.31 -14.95
C GLU A 13 -9.85 -3.97 -16.19
N GLU A 14 -10.22 -2.92 -16.93
CA GLU A 14 -9.46 -2.42 -18.09
C GLU A 14 -8.10 -1.81 -17.69
N LEU A 15 -7.98 -1.20 -16.51
CA LEU A 15 -6.73 -0.63 -15.98
C LEU A 15 -5.74 -1.66 -15.41
N GLY A 16 -6.10 -2.95 -15.34
CA GLY A 16 -5.18 -4.00 -14.89
C GLY A 16 -4.79 -3.91 -13.40
N ILE A 17 -5.54 -3.20 -12.56
CA ILE A 17 -5.25 -3.04 -11.13
C ILE A 17 -5.28 -4.40 -10.41
N HIS A 18 -6.12 -5.34 -10.86
CA HIS A 18 -6.27 -6.67 -10.28
C HIS A 18 -4.98 -7.53 -10.33
N PRO A 19 -4.34 -7.76 -11.50
CA PRO A 19 -3.06 -8.48 -11.57
C PRO A 19 -1.93 -7.76 -10.82
N ILE A 20 -1.99 -6.44 -10.67
CA ILE A 20 -0.92 -5.66 -10.04
C ILE A 20 -1.00 -5.71 -8.51
N CYS A 21 -2.19 -5.53 -7.94
CA CYS A 21 -2.43 -5.79 -6.53
C CYS A 21 -2.15 -7.26 -6.18
N THR A 22 -2.49 -8.18 -7.08
CA THR A 22 -2.15 -9.61 -6.94
C THR A 22 -0.63 -9.81 -6.93
N ALA A 23 0.13 -9.13 -7.81
CA ALA A 23 1.59 -9.19 -7.83
C ALA A 23 2.21 -8.62 -6.55
N ALA A 24 1.71 -7.50 -6.03
CA ALA A 24 2.13 -6.94 -4.75
C ALA A 24 1.84 -7.90 -3.57
N LEU A 25 0.66 -8.53 -3.58
CA LEU A 25 0.31 -9.59 -2.63
C LEU A 25 1.23 -10.82 -2.75
N VAL A 26 1.61 -11.23 -3.96
CA VAL A 26 2.56 -12.33 -4.19
C VAL A 26 3.95 -11.98 -3.66
N ILE A 27 4.39 -10.73 -3.80
CA ILE A 27 5.65 -10.25 -3.24
C ILE A 27 5.57 -10.23 -1.69
N ALA A 28 4.47 -9.76 -1.12
CA ALA A 28 4.22 -9.81 0.33
C ALA A 28 4.18 -11.25 0.88
N MET A 29 3.57 -12.17 0.14
CA MET A 29 3.60 -13.61 0.43
C MET A 29 5.02 -14.18 0.38
N GLY A 30 5.79 -13.85 -0.66
CA GLY A 30 7.18 -14.28 -0.82
C GLY A 30 8.00 -13.93 0.43
N ARG A 31 7.87 -12.70 0.94
CA ARG A 31 8.53 -12.27 2.17
C ARG A 31 8.08 -13.05 3.41
N ARG A 32 6.77 -13.28 3.61
CA ARG A 32 6.27 -14.08 4.74
C ARG A 32 6.82 -15.51 4.73
N LEU A 33 7.08 -16.04 3.54
CA LEU A 33 7.66 -17.36 3.32
C LEU A 33 9.20 -17.38 3.34
N GLY A 34 9.86 -16.23 3.57
CA GLY A 34 11.32 -16.11 3.59
C GLY A 34 11.98 -16.20 2.21
N LEU A 35 11.25 -15.89 1.14
CA LEU A 35 11.74 -15.92 -0.24
C LEU A 35 12.25 -14.53 -0.67
N GLY A 36 13.56 -14.43 -0.94
CA GLY A 36 14.21 -13.23 -1.49
C GLY A 36 14.91 -12.32 -0.47
N ASP A 37 15.79 -11.44 -0.95
CA ASP A 37 16.53 -10.47 -0.12
C ASP A 37 15.63 -9.33 0.37
N VAL A 38 15.87 -8.81 1.58
CA VAL A 38 15.06 -7.76 2.22
C VAL A 38 15.16 -6.40 1.51
N GLY A 39 16.27 -6.13 0.83
CA GLY A 39 16.61 -4.83 0.23
C GLY A 39 15.63 -4.34 -0.85
N PRO A 40 15.34 -5.11 -1.91
CA PRO A 40 14.41 -4.70 -2.97
C PRO A 40 12.99 -4.34 -2.46
N TRP A 41 12.54 -4.99 -1.39
CA TRP A 41 11.20 -4.77 -0.81
C TRP A 41 11.12 -3.47 0.01
N TYR A 42 12.19 -3.17 0.74
CA TYR A 42 12.32 -1.92 1.47
C TYR A 42 12.29 -0.71 0.52
N SER A 43 13.00 -0.81 -0.61
CA SER A 43 12.98 0.22 -1.65
C SER A 43 11.58 0.42 -2.25
N MET A 44 10.86 -0.67 -2.54
CA MET A 44 9.50 -0.59 -3.08
C MET A 44 8.51 0.08 -2.11
N ALA A 45 8.60 -0.24 -0.81
CA ALA A 45 7.78 0.42 0.20
C ALA A 45 8.12 1.91 0.34
N LEU A 46 9.40 2.28 0.24
CA LEU A 46 9.83 3.68 0.25
C LEU A 46 9.32 4.45 -0.97
N GLU A 47 9.40 3.85 -2.16
CA GLU A 47 8.85 4.42 -3.39
C GLU A 47 7.32 4.59 -3.31
N GLY A 48 6.60 3.61 -2.77
CA GLY A 48 5.15 3.68 -2.58
C GLY A 48 4.71 4.75 -1.58
N LEU A 49 5.51 5.01 -0.55
CA LEU A 49 5.31 6.12 0.37
C LEU A 49 5.78 7.48 -0.19
N GLN A 50 6.37 7.49 -1.39
CA GLN A 50 6.97 8.67 -2.02
C GLN A 50 8.06 9.32 -1.17
N PHE A 51 8.87 8.51 -0.49
CA PHE A 51 10.11 9.02 0.07
C PHE A 51 10.98 9.58 -1.08
N PRO A 52 11.69 10.70 -0.88
CA PRO A 52 12.69 11.14 -1.84
C PRO A 52 13.83 10.12 -1.86
N VAL A 53 13.79 9.20 -2.83
CA VAL A 53 14.86 8.22 -3.07
C VAL A 53 15.84 8.83 -4.08
N PRO A 54 17.14 8.98 -3.74
CA PRO A 54 18.13 9.48 -4.69
C PRO A 54 18.19 8.59 -5.95
N GLY A 55 17.90 9.16 -7.11
CA GLY A 55 17.98 8.47 -8.41
C GLY A 55 16.66 7.85 -8.91
N ALA A 56 15.58 7.90 -8.13
CA ALA A 56 14.24 7.56 -8.60
C ALA A 56 13.42 8.85 -8.72
N SER A 57 12.99 9.19 -9.94
CA SER A 57 12.01 10.25 -10.18
C SER A 57 10.82 9.63 -10.90
N MET A 58 9.82 9.16 -10.13
CA MET A 58 8.49 9.01 -10.73
C MET A 58 7.99 10.43 -11.03
N THR A 59 7.73 10.70 -12.30
CA THR A 59 7.13 11.97 -12.74
C THR A 59 5.64 11.95 -12.41
N GLU A 60 5.01 13.13 -12.34
CA GLU A 60 3.55 13.26 -12.17
C GLU A 60 2.75 12.58 -13.30
N GLU A 61 3.40 12.17 -14.40
CA GLU A 61 2.79 11.48 -15.54
C GLU A 61 2.50 9.98 -15.27
N ASP A 62 3.03 9.39 -14.18
CA ASP A 62 2.90 7.97 -13.83
C ASP A 62 1.96 7.73 -12.63
N GLU A 63 0.83 8.44 -12.54
CA GLU A 63 -0.13 8.34 -11.44
C GLU A 63 -0.56 6.90 -11.12
N GLY A 64 -0.73 6.06 -12.15
CA GLY A 64 -1.08 4.65 -11.99
C GLY A 64 0.03 3.85 -11.30
N ALA A 65 1.28 4.04 -11.68
CA ALA A 65 2.42 3.36 -11.06
C ALA A 65 2.61 3.79 -9.61
N GLN A 66 2.34 5.06 -9.31
CA GLN A 66 2.38 5.61 -7.95
C GLN A 66 1.31 5.00 -7.05
N GLU A 67 0.07 4.90 -7.53
CA GLU A 67 -1.02 4.22 -6.82
C GLU A 67 -0.67 2.75 -6.53
N ILE A 68 -0.10 2.06 -7.52
CA ILE A 68 0.33 0.66 -7.41
C ILE A 68 1.38 0.48 -6.31
N CYS A 69 2.43 1.30 -6.31
CA CYS A 69 3.48 1.23 -5.29
C CYS A 69 2.91 1.55 -3.91
N ALA A 70 1.97 2.51 -3.80
CA ALA A 70 1.30 2.83 -2.56
C ALA A 70 0.48 1.63 -2.03
N LEU A 71 -0.31 0.97 -2.89
CA LEU A 71 -1.08 -0.23 -2.52
C LEU A 71 -0.18 -1.39 -2.07
N ALA A 72 0.96 -1.58 -2.74
CA ALA A 72 1.96 -2.56 -2.35
C ALA A 72 2.55 -2.25 -0.96
N ALA A 73 2.91 -0.98 -0.71
CA ALA A 73 3.38 -0.53 0.60
C ALA A 73 2.35 -0.83 1.70
N LEU A 74 1.08 -0.47 1.50
CA LEU A 74 0.01 -0.69 2.47
C LEU A 74 -0.24 -2.18 2.76
N THR A 75 -0.08 -3.03 1.75
CA THR A 75 -0.15 -4.48 1.92
C THR A 75 0.92 -4.96 2.90
N PHE A 76 2.14 -4.43 2.83
CA PHE A 76 3.19 -4.76 3.80
C PHE A 76 2.87 -4.22 5.21
N PHE A 77 2.43 -2.97 5.33
CA PHE A 77 2.02 -2.40 6.63
C PHE A 77 0.98 -3.29 7.31
N ARG A 78 -0.08 -3.67 6.59
CA ARG A 78 -1.15 -4.49 7.16
C ARG A 78 -0.68 -5.92 7.47
N THR A 79 0.15 -6.52 6.61
CA THR A 79 0.62 -7.90 6.79
C THR A 79 1.57 -8.04 7.98
N PHE A 80 2.49 -7.09 8.17
CA PHE A 80 3.53 -7.15 9.22
C PHE A 80 3.16 -6.40 10.50
N GLY A 81 1.96 -5.84 10.57
CA GLY A 81 1.57 -4.93 11.64
C GLY A 81 2.08 -3.52 11.34
N ALA A 82 1.18 -2.55 11.38
CA ALA A 82 1.45 -1.24 10.82
C ALA A 82 2.53 -0.49 11.62
N GLU A 83 2.47 -0.54 12.95
CA GLU A 83 3.51 0.02 13.82
C GLU A 83 4.86 -0.64 13.58
N GLN A 84 4.91 -1.99 13.55
CA GLN A 84 6.16 -2.73 13.39
C GLN A 84 6.84 -2.37 12.07
N PHE A 85 6.04 -2.27 11.01
CA PHE A 85 6.54 -1.91 9.69
C PHE A 85 6.96 -0.43 9.62
N ALA A 86 6.23 0.49 10.26
CA ALA A 86 6.65 1.90 10.38
C ALA A 86 7.98 2.05 11.13
N SER A 87 8.17 1.30 12.21
CA SER A 87 9.41 1.23 12.97
C SER A 87 10.56 0.67 12.13
N LEU A 88 10.32 -0.35 11.30
CA LEU A 88 11.32 -0.88 10.36
C LEU A 88 11.71 0.13 9.26
N MET A 89 10.74 0.93 8.82
CA MET A 89 10.94 1.97 7.80
C MET A 89 11.71 3.18 8.33
N SER A 90 11.74 3.35 9.65
CA SER A 90 12.50 4.39 10.32
C SER A 90 14.00 4.11 10.21
N SER A 91 14.74 5.10 9.73
CA SER A 91 16.20 5.10 9.64
C SER A 91 16.71 6.45 10.13
N PRO A 92 17.20 6.54 11.38
CA PRO A 92 17.77 7.77 11.91
C PRO A 92 18.94 8.30 11.07
N ALA A 93 19.70 7.40 10.45
CA ALA A 93 20.82 7.74 9.56
C ALA A 93 20.36 8.50 8.30
N ASP A 94 19.13 8.25 7.84
CA ASP A 94 18.53 8.88 6.67
C ASP A 94 17.51 9.98 7.05
N GLY A 95 17.46 10.38 8.32
CA GLY A 95 16.48 11.35 8.84
C GLY A 95 15.03 10.85 8.83
N ARG A 96 14.80 9.55 8.58
CA ARG A 96 13.47 8.94 8.57
C ARG A 96 13.11 8.52 9.99
N THR A 97 12.16 9.22 10.60
CA THR A 97 11.63 8.86 11.92
C THR A 97 10.27 8.17 11.80
N TYR A 98 9.81 7.56 12.89
CA TYR A 98 8.47 6.99 12.98
C TYR A 98 7.39 8.01 12.59
N GLY A 99 7.49 9.22 13.15
CA GLY A 99 6.59 10.33 12.81
C GLY A 99 6.64 10.69 11.32
N THR A 100 7.83 10.66 10.73
CA THR A 100 8.00 10.91 9.29
C THR A 100 7.25 9.87 8.44
N VAL A 101 7.29 8.59 8.80
CA VAL A 101 6.55 7.54 8.08
C VAL A 101 5.04 7.76 8.17
N LEU A 102 4.54 8.14 9.35
CA LEU A 102 3.13 8.48 9.54
C LEU A 102 2.72 9.71 8.72
N ASP A 103 3.56 10.74 8.68
CA ASP A 103 3.30 11.95 7.89
C ASP A 103 3.20 11.61 6.40
N PHE A 104 4.06 10.72 5.88
CA PHE A 104 3.96 10.27 4.49
C PHE A 104 2.67 9.51 4.19
N LEU A 105 2.22 8.62 5.08
CA LEU A 105 0.93 7.96 4.94
C LEU A 105 -0.23 8.97 4.88
N LYS A 106 -0.18 10.01 5.71
CA LYS A 106 -1.17 11.11 5.68
C LYS A 106 -1.11 11.91 4.39
N VAL A 107 0.08 12.20 3.88
CA VAL A 107 0.26 12.87 2.58
C VAL A 107 -0.32 12.04 1.42
N LEU A 108 -0.17 10.71 1.43
CA LEU A 108 -0.82 9.85 0.43
C LEU A 108 -2.34 10.02 0.44
N LYS A 109 -2.93 10.14 1.63
CA LYS A 109 -4.37 10.37 1.82
C LYS A 109 -4.78 11.76 1.33
N GLU A 110 -4.07 12.80 1.77
CA GLU A 110 -4.36 14.20 1.42
C GLU A 110 -4.26 14.48 -0.09
N LYS A 111 -3.29 13.85 -0.76
CA LYS A 111 -3.09 13.98 -2.21
C LYS A 111 -3.98 13.06 -3.04
N GLU A 112 -4.83 12.25 -2.41
CA GLU A 112 -5.70 11.28 -3.08
C GLU A 112 -4.93 10.37 -4.06
N VAL A 113 -3.71 9.95 -3.68
CA VAL A 113 -2.83 9.13 -4.54
C VAL A 113 -3.48 7.78 -4.86
N ILE A 114 -4.24 7.23 -3.91
CA ILE A 114 -4.97 5.98 -4.08
C ILE A 114 -6.41 6.30 -4.45
N LYS A 115 -6.82 5.90 -5.65
CA LYS A 115 -8.18 6.04 -6.21
C LYS A 115 -9.02 4.78 -5.99
N TYR A 116 -8.36 3.62 -5.83
CA TYR A 116 -8.99 2.34 -5.56
C TYR A 116 -9.60 2.31 -4.16
N ARG A 117 -10.94 2.28 -4.08
CA ARG A 117 -11.68 2.42 -2.80
C ARG A 117 -11.25 1.44 -1.69
N PRO A 118 -11.11 0.12 -1.92
CA PRO A 118 -10.62 -0.77 -0.87
C PRO A 118 -9.20 -0.40 -0.40
N GLY A 119 -8.36 0.11 -1.32
CA GLY A 119 -7.05 0.65 -1.00
C GLY A 119 -7.08 1.91 -0.14
N VAL A 120 -8.04 2.80 -0.38
CA VAL A 120 -8.28 3.98 0.48
C VAL A 120 -8.66 3.52 1.89
N THR A 121 -9.58 2.57 2.02
CA THR A 121 -9.95 2.01 3.33
C THR A 121 -8.75 1.35 4.02
N LEU A 122 -7.91 0.62 3.27
CA LEU A 122 -6.69 0.04 3.81
C LEU A 122 -5.71 1.11 4.30
N LEU A 123 -5.54 2.22 3.56
CA LEU A 123 -4.71 3.36 3.97
C LEU A 123 -5.20 3.96 5.29
N GLU A 124 -6.51 4.16 5.43
CA GLU A 124 -7.09 4.70 6.66
C GLU A 124 -6.87 3.79 7.86
N ASN A 125 -7.04 2.48 7.68
CA ASN A 125 -6.77 1.50 8.71
C ASN A 125 -5.28 1.52 9.10
N VAL A 126 -4.38 1.49 8.13
CA VAL A 126 -2.92 1.56 8.39
C VAL A 126 -2.54 2.82 9.15
N ILE A 127 -3.09 3.99 8.78
CA ILE A 127 -2.83 5.24 9.53
C ILE A 127 -3.31 5.10 10.97
N SER A 128 -4.54 4.61 11.18
CA SER A 128 -5.12 4.42 12.50
C SER A 128 -4.30 3.44 13.36
N ASP A 129 -3.84 2.35 12.76
CA ASP A 129 -3.02 1.33 13.42
C ASP A 129 -1.67 1.93 13.85
N VAL A 130 -1.00 2.71 12.97
CA VAL A 130 0.25 3.40 13.30
C VAL A 130 0.04 4.45 14.40
N GLU A 131 -1.07 5.19 14.39
CA GLU A 131 -1.38 6.19 15.42
C GLU A 131 -1.70 5.59 16.79
N SER A 132 -2.24 4.36 16.80
CA SER A 132 -2.61 3.65 18.02
C SER A 132 -1.54 2.67 18.51
N ASP A 133 -0.36 2.68 17.89
CA ASP A 133 0.74 1.74 18.13
C ASP A 133 0.30 0.26 18.00
N ASP A 134 -0.66 -0.02 17.10
CA ASP A 134 -1.16 -1.36 16.86
C ASP A 134 -0.13 -2.19 16.09
N LYS A 135 0.27 -3.29 16.72
CA LYS A 135 1.26 -4.24 16.23
C LYS A 135 0.61 -5.47 15.59
N GLN A 136 -0.72 -5.53 15.54
CA GLN A 136 -1.45 -6.69 15.05
C GLN A 136 -1.10 -6.98 13.59
N GLU A 137 -0.57 -8.19 13.38
CA GLU A 137 -0.33 -8.73 12.06
C GLU A 137 -1.60 -9.32 11.45
N HIS A 138 -1.73 -9.23 10.14
CA HIS A 138 -2.80 -9.86 9.39
C HIS A 138 -2.27 -10.97 8.49
N SER A 139 -3.06 -12.02 8.32
CA SER A 139 -2.78 -13.03 7.30
C SER A 139 -2.92 -12.42 5.91
N VAL A 140 -2.13 -12.92 4.96
CA VAL A 140 -2.24 -12.51 3.56
C VAL A 140 -3.67 -12.72 3.03
N GLY A 141 -4.33 -13.80 3.45
CA GLY A 141 -5.72 -14.06 3.07
C GLY A 141 -6.69 -13.03 3.62
N GLU A 142 -6.44 -12.46 4.80
CA GLU A 142 -7.23 -11.33 5.32
C GLU A 142 -6.99 -10.07 4.50
N VAL A 143 -5.73 -9.71 4.26
CA VAL A 143 -5.38 -8.52 3.46
C VAL A 143 -5.93 -8.62 2.02
N TYR A 144 -5.92 -9.82 1.44
CA TYR A 144 -6.55 -10.08 0.14
C TYR A 144 -8.06 -9.80 0.18
N ARG A 145 -8.77 -10.27 1.21
CA ARG A 145 -10.22 -10.04 1.33
C ARG A 145 -10.55 -8.58 1.56
N ASP A 146 -9.71 -7.87 2.30
CA ASP A 146 -9.85 -6.43 2.53
C ASP A 146 -9.70 -5.65 1.22
N LEU A 147 -8.75 -6.06 0.37
CA LEU A 147 -8.54 -5.44 -0.94
C LEU A 147 -9.59 -5.88 -1.98
N PHE A 148 -10.10 -7.11 -1.92
CA PHE A 148 -11.02 -7.68 -2.92
C PHE A 148 -12.31 -8.25 -2.30
N PRO A 149 -13.17 -7.41 -1.70
CA PRO A 149 -14.35 -7.89 -0.95
C PRO A 149 -15.44 -8.52 -1.84
N GLY A 150 -15.38 -8.33 -3.17
CA GLY A 150 -16.40 -8.78 -4.13
C GLY A 150 -16.20 -10.18 -4.72
N GLU A 151 -14.98 -10.72 -4.69
CA GLU A 151 -14.66 -12.01 -5.35
C GLU A 151 -15.10 -13.25 -4.53
N ASN A 152 -15.46 -13.08 -3.26
CA ASN A 152 -15.93 -14.18 -2.41
C ASN A 152 -17.44 -14.47 -2.55
N LYS A 153 -18.15 -13.81 -3.48
CA LYS A 153 -19.61 -13.98 -3.66
C LYS A 153 -20.01 -15.03 -4.69
N GLU A 154 -19.07 -15.65 -5.40
CA GLU A 154 -19.36 -16.75 -6.33
C GLU A 154 -18.85 -18.08 -5.77
N SER A 155 -19.45 -18.52 -4.67
CA SER A 155 -19.34 -19.90 -4.15
C SER A 155 -20.51 -20.21 -3.22
N SER A 156 -21.74 -19.88 -3.62
CA SER A 156 -22.98 -20.28 -2.94
C SER A 156 -24.07 -20.57 -3.94
#